data_AF-X1HW37-F1
#
_entry.id   AF-X1HW37-F1
#
_cell.length_a   1.000
_cell.length_b   1.000
_cell.length_c   1.000
_cell.angle_alpha   90.00
_cell.angle_beta   90.00
_cell.angle_gamma   90.00
#
_symmetry.space_group_name_H-M   'P 1'
#
loop_
_entity.id
_entity.type
_entity.pdbx_description
1 polymer ?
#
loop_
_entity_poly.entity_id
_entity_poly.type
_entity_poly.pdbx_seq_one_letter_code
_entity_poly.pdbx_strand_id
1 'polypeptide(L)' 'MASGQIQKLSSPDNNLVANGFYAPSIDEELPCPDLELNQLISMENVTVRIQEAIANVIDPTEAV' A
#
# COMPACT_ATOMS: atom_id res chain seq x y z
N MET A 1 6.39 1.83 1.14
CA MET A 1 7.76 1.64 1.68
C MET A 1 7.89 2.44 2.97
N ALA A 2 8.61 1.94 3.98
CA ALA A 2 8.72 2.58 5.30
C ALA A 2 9.32 4.00 5.26
N SER A 3 10.28 4.25 4.36
CA SER A 3 10.88 5.58 4.16
C SER A 3 9.87 6.68 3.83
N GLY A 4 8.83 6.36 3.07
CA GLY A 4 7.76 7.31 2.74
C GLY A 4 6.96 7.74 3.96
N GLN A 5 6.75 6.83 4.93
CA GLN A 5 6.06 7.16 6.19
C GLN A 5 6.96 7.97 7.12
N ILE A 6 8.25 7.61 7.23
CA ILE A 6 9.24 8.36 8.02
C ILE A 6 9.32 9.82 7.54
N GLN A 7 9.29 10.04 6.23
CA GLN A 7 9.30 11.39 5.66
C GLN A 7 8.01 12.16 5.95
N LYS A 8 6.84 11.53 5.84
CA LYS A 8 5.53 12.17 6.12
C LYS A 8 5.37 12.55 7.60
N LEU A 9 5.91 11.74 8.50
CA LEU A 9 5.85 11.97 9.95
C LEU A 9 6.93 12.94 10.45
N SER A 10 7.94 13.25 9.62
CA SER A 10 8.97 14.22 9.97
C SER A 10 8.44 15.65 9.91
N SER A 11 8.93 16.49 10.81
CA SER A 11 8.69 17.94 10.82
C SER A 11 10.00 18.70 10.93
N PRO A 12 10.03 20.04 10.74
CA PRO A 12 11.24 20.83 10.95
C PRO A 12 11.82 20.67 12.35
N ASP A 13 10.96 20.59 13.37
CA ASP A 13 11.37 20.46 14.78
C ASP A 13 11.71 19.02 15.18
N ASN A 14 11.17 18.03 14.46
CA ASN A 14 11.45 16.62 14.68
C ASN A 14 11.68 15.87 13.36
N ASN A 15 12.93 15.91 12.90
CA ASN A 15 13.35 15.30 11.63
C ASN A 15 13.75 13.83 11.83
N LEU A 16 12.79 12.92 11.63
CA LEU A 16 12.98 11.48 11.80
C LEU A 16 13.88 10.86 10.73
N VAL A 17 13.99 11.49 9.56
CA VAL A 17 14.87 11.04 8.48
C VAL A 17 16.34 11.24 8.84
N ALA A 18 16.67 12.38 9.44
CA ALA A 18 18.05 12.72 9.83
C ALA A 18 18.45 12.09 11.17
N ASN A 19 17.54 12.13 12.14
CA ASN A 19 17.85 11.77 13.54
C ASN A 19 17.47 10.33 13.90
N GLY A 20 16.70 9.65 13.03
CA GLY A 20 16.10 8.35 13.34
C GLY A 20 14.90 8.46 14.27
N PHE A 21 14.29 7.32 14.58
CA PHE A 21 13.16 7.21 15.48
C PHE A 21 13.25 5.90 16.27
N TYR A 22 12.93 5.96 17.57
CA TYR A 22 12.84 4.80 18.45
C TYR A 22 11.70 5.02 19.45
N ALA A 23 10.73 4.10 19.46
CA ALA A 23 9.67 4.04 20.46
C ALA A 23 10.05 2.97 21.52
N PRO A 24 10.27 3.35 22.79
CA PRO A 24 10.63 2.40 23.84
C PRO A 24 9.43 1.58 24.35
N SER A 25 8.21 1.99 24.02
CA SER A 25 6.97 1.30 24.34
C SER A 25 5.98 1.35 23.17
N ILE A 26 4.97 0.48 23.18
CA ILE A 26 3.94 0.41 22.13
C ILE A 26 3.12 1.71 22.07
N ASP A 27 2.85 2.32 23.23
CA ASP A 27 2.07 3.55 23.33
C ASP A 27 2.79 4.76 22.72
N GLU A 28 4.10 4.65 22.47
CA GLU A 28 4.95 5.67 21.86
C GLU A 28 5.17 5.44 20.35
N GLU A 29 4.58 4.38 19.76
CA GLU A 29 4.61 4.16 18.33
C GLU A 29 3.82 5.25 17.58
N LEU A 30 4.42 5.81 16.53
CA LEU A 30 3.76 6.83 15.74
C LEU A 30 2.72 6.21 14.80
N PRO A 31 1.45 6.65 14.85
CA PRO A 31 0.42 6.15 13.96
C PRO A 31 0.70 6.60 12.51
N CYS A 32 0.60 5.67 11.57
CA CYS A 32 0.70 5.93 10.12
C CYS A 32 -0.70 5.83 9.49
N PRO A 33 -1.51 6.91 9.49
CA PRO A 33 -2.96 6.84 9.20
C PRO A 33 -3.31 6.45 7.77
N ASP A 34 -2.37 6.56 6.83
CA ASP A 34 -2.56 6.21 5.41
C ASP A 34 -1.75 4.97 5.00
N LEU A 35 -1.19 4.23 5.97
CA LEU A 35 -0.47 2.98 5.73
C LEU A 35 -1.44 1.81 5.87
N GLU A 36 -1.53 1.01 4.81
CA GLU A 36 -2.28 -0.25 4.80
C GLU A 36 -1.33 -1.44 4.67
N LEU A 37 -1.65 -2.52 5.39
CA LEU A 37 -0.96 -3.80 5.31
C LEU A 37 -1.94 -4.87 4.85
N ASN A 38 -1.61 -5.54 3.75
CA ASN A 38 -2.42 -6.62 3.20
C ASN A 38 -1.83 -7.97 3.59
N GLN A 39 -2.65 -8.85 4.14
CA GLN A 39 -2.30 -10.24 4.42
C GLN A 39 -2.94 -11.15 3.38
N LEU A 40 -2.16 -11.98 2.72
CA LEU A 40 -2.68 -13.02 1.84
C LEU A 40 -3.32 -14.12 2.69
N ILE A 41 -4.65 -14.20 2.66
CA ILE A 41 -5.41 -15.25 3.36
C ILE A 41 -5.59 -16.50 2.48
N SER A 42 -5.88 -16.29 1.20
CA SER A 42 -6.17 -17.36 0.25
C SER A 42 -5.82 -16.93 -1.17
N MET A 43 -5.51 -17.89 -2.02
CA MET A 43 -5.28 -17.67 -3.45
C MET A 43 -6.08 -18.71 -4.24
N GLU A 44 -6.79 -18.26 -5.27
CA GLU A 44 -7.63 -19.12 -6.11
C GLU A 44 -7.32 -18.89 -7.58
N ASN A 45 -7.33 -19.96 -8.37
CA ASN A 45 -7.23 -19.85 -9.83
C ASN A 45 -8.58 -19.42 -10.40
N VAL A 46 -8.67 -18.17 -10.84
CA VAL A 46 -9.89 -17.58 -11.40
C VAL A 46 -9.83 -17.40 -12.93
N THR A 47 -8.84 -17.99 -13.60
CA THR A 47 -8.55 -17.74 -15.02
C THR A 47 -9.78 -17.96 -15.90
N VAL A 48 -10.46 -19.10 -15.76
CA VAL A 48 -11.66 -19.41 -16.57
C VAL A 48 -12.78 -18.39 -16.32
N ARG A 49 -13.05 -18.04 -15.06
CA ARG A 49 -14.09 -17.06 -14.69
C ARG A 49 -13.84 -15.68 -15.30
N ILE A 50 -12.58 -15.23 -15.31
CA ILE A 50 -12.24 -13.93 -15.90
C ILE A 50 -12.37 -13.98 -17.43
N GLN A 51 -11.88 -15.04 -18.07
CA GLN A 51 -11.98 -15.20 -19.53
C GLN A 51 -13.43 -15.20 -20.02
N GLU A 52 -14.32 -15.90 -19.31
CA GLU A 52 -15.76 -15.91 -19.63
C GLU A 52 -16.41 -14.52 -19.43
N ALA A 53 -16.04 -13.80 -18.36
CA ALA A 53 -16.62 -12.49 -18.06
C ALA A 53 -16.27 -11.42 -19.11
N ILE A 54 -15.09 -11.51 -19.73
CA ILE A 54 -14.64 -10.54 -20.74
C ILE A 54 -14.97 -10.95 -22.18
N ALA A 55 -15.63 -12.09 -22.40
CA ALA A 55 -15.84 -12.67 -23.74
C ALA A 55 -16.55 -11.75 -24.74
N ASN A 56 -17.31 -10.74 -24.26
CA ASN A 56 -18.01 -9.77 -25.09
C ASN A 56 -17.51 -8.32 -24.87
N VAL A 57 -16.37 -8.14 -24.20
CA VAL A 57 -15.75 -6.82 -24.03
C VAL A 57 -14.91 -6.54 -25.26
N ILE A 58 -15.32 -5.53 -26.03
CA ILE A 58 -14.57 -5.06 -27.19
C ILE A 58 -13.41 -4.21 -26.68
N ASP A 59 -12.20 -4.47 -27.18
CA ASP A 59 -11.01 -3.70 -26.82
C ASP A 59 -11.19 -2.24 -27.29
N PRO A 60 -11.14 -1.25 -26.38
CA PRO A 60 -11.27 0.16 -26.75
C PRO A 60 -10.12 0.67 -27.63
N THR A 61 -9.02 -0.08 -27.80
CA THR A 61 -7.94 0.24 -28.73
C THR A 61 -8.16 -0.25 -30.16
N GLU A 62 -9.15 -1.12 -30.43
CA GLU A 62 -9.53 -1.54 -31.78
C GLU A 62 -10.67 -0.70 -32.39
N ALA A 63 -11.17 0.30 -31.66
CA ALA A 63 -12.21 1.23 -32.11
C ALA A 63 -11.69 2.49 -32.83
N VAL A 64 -10.44 2.49 -33.33
CA VAL A 64 -9.79 3.62 -34.03
C VAL A 64 -9.46 3.28 -35.48
#